data_AF-A0A4R2LG10-F1
#
_entry.id   AF-A0A4R2LG10-F1
#
_cell.length_a   1.000
_cell.length_b   1.000
_cell.length_c   1.000
_cell.angle_alpha   90.00
_cell.angle_beta   90.00
_cell.angle_gamma   90.00
#
_symmetry.space_group_name_H-M   'P 1'
#
loop_
_entity.id
_entity.type
_entity.pdbx_description
1 polymer ?
#
loop_
_entity_poly.entity_id
_entity_poly.type
_entity_poly.pdbx_seq_one_letter_code
_entity_poly.pdbx_strand_id
1 'polypeptide(L)'
;MVTKAMFKKKFPDVKVQKAETTVVLSRAEVEEIVLKMCDFLNTGLLYYSYSNRRITCYTSDMFKEALDAMTKGSEVLHAHYGVIGKVVSDRPFIISGELCVRVDFGDLNKSGTYSCMTLM
;
A
#
# COMPACT_ATOMS: atom_id res chain seq x y z
N MET A 1 4.68 3.99 16.78
CA MET A 1 5.00 4.93 15.68
C MET A 1 5.64 4.13 14.56
N VAL A 2 5.15 4.25 13.33
CA VAL A 2 5.75 3.56 12.17
C VAL A 2 7.10 4.22 11.84
N THR A 3 8.12 3.41 11.55
CA THR A 3 9.47 3.91 11.25
C THR A 3 10.03 3.27 9.99
N LYS A 4 11.01 3.92 9.36
CA LYS A 4 11.69 3.42 8.15
C LYS A 4 12.29 2.02 8.35
N ALA A 5 12.78 1.72 9.56
CA ALA A 5 13.40 0.45 9.91
C ALA A 5 12.43 -0.75 9.78
N MET A 6 11.12 -0.53 9.97
CA MET A 6 10.10 -1.57 9.84
C MET A 6 10.00 -2.11 8.42
N PHE A 7 10.24 -1.25 7.42
CA PHE A 7 10.18 -1.63 6.00
C PHE A 7 11.53 -2.05 5.44
N LYS A 8 12.63 -1.51 5.98
CA LYS A 8 14.01 -1.67 5.48
C LYS A 8 14.43 -3.14 5.25
N LYS A 9 13.91 -4.07 6.06
CA LYS A 9 14.21 -5.51 5.94
C LYS A 9 13.61 -6.13 4.66
N LYS A 10 12.38 -5.76 4.30
CA LYS A 10 11.68 -6.29 3.12
C LYS A 10 11.93 -5.42 1.88
N PHE A 11 12.01 -4.11 2.08
CA PHE A 11 12.21 -3.09 1.06
C PHE A 11 13.45 -2.24 1.42
N PRO A 12 14.67 -2.70 1.07
CA PRO A 12 15.90 -1.98 1.41
C PRO A 12 15.98 -0.59 0.77
N ASP A 13 15.29 -0.41 -0.34
CA ASP A 13 15.13 0.81 -1.12
C ASP A 13 14.11 1.80 -0.52
N VAL A 14 13.49 1.49 0.62
CA VAL A 14 12.46 2.35 1.22
C VAL A 14 12.91 3.82 1.34
N LYS A 15 12.06 4.71 0.84
CA LYS A 15 12.20 6.16 0.90
C LYS A 15 11.12 6.73 1.82
N VAL A 16 11.44 7.88 2.44
CA VAL A 16 10.50 8.58 3.33
C VAL A 16 10.31 9.99 2.78
N GLN A 17 9.10 10.31 2.35
CA GLN A 17 8.71 11.64 1.94
C GLN A 17 7.91 12.29 3.06
N LYS A 18 8.20 13.56 3.34
CA LYS A 18 7.46 14.36 4.32
C LYS A 18 6.93 15.59 3.62
N ALA A 19 5.64 15.85 3.80
CA ALA A 19 4.98 17.05 3.32
C ALA A 19 4.35 17.79 4.49
N GLU A 20 4.37 19.12 4.44
CA GLU A 20 3.64 19.98 5.37
C GLU A 20 2.64 20.83 4.58
N THR A 21 1.37 20.76 4.97
CA THR A 21 0.28 21.50 4.35
C THR A 21 0.08 22.83 5.06
N THR A 22 -0.50 23.82 4.37
CA THR A 22 -0.81 25.13 4.96
C THR A 22 -2.02 25.06 5.90
N VAL A 23 -2.95 24.16 5.61
CA VAL A 23 -4.19 23.92 6.35
C VAL A 23 -4.29 22.47 6.80
N VAL A 24 -5.14 22.18 7.79
CA VAL A 24 -5.47 20.80 8.17
C VAL A 24 -6.44 20.24 7.13
N LEU A 25 -6.07 19.11 6.53
CA LEU A 25 -6.86 18.44 5.50
C LEU A 25 -7.69 17.30 6.08
N SER A 26 -8.81 17.00 5.42
CA SER A 26 -9.56 15.78 5.67
C SER A 26 -8.75 14.54 5.25
N ARG A 27 -9.16 13.37 5.76
CA ARG A 27 -8.51 12.10 5.41
C ARG A 27 -8.53 11.84 3.90
N ALA A 28 -9.65 12.14 3.22
CA ALA A 28 -9.80 11.92 1.80
C ALA A 28 -8.83 12.80 0.98
N GLU A 29 -8.69 14.07 1.35
CA GLU A 29 -7.74 14.99 0.72
C GLU A 29 -6.28 14.56 0.95
N VAL A 30 -5.96 14.05 2.15
CA VAL A 30 -4.63 13.48 2.42
C VAL A 30 -4.38 12.27 1.53
N GLU A 31 -5.31 11.32 1.47
CA GLU A 31 -5.18 10.11 0.63
C GLU A 31 -5.02 10.48 -0.86
N GLU A 32 -5.75 11.48 -1.35
CA GLU A 32 -5.61 11.98 -2.71
C GLU A 32 -4.22 12.56 -2.98
N ILE A 33 -3.69 13.38 -2.07
CA ILE A 33 -2.32 13.94 -2.18
C ILE A 33 -1.28 12.82 -2.17
N VAL A 34 -1.44 11.84 -1.28
CA VAL A 34 -0.53 10.69 -1.17
C VAL A 34 -0.51 9.90 -2.46
N LEU A 35 -1.68 9.59 -3.04
CA LEU A 35 -1.78 8.86 -4.31
C LEU A 35 -1.17 9.66 -5.47
N LYS A 36 -1.50 10.95 -5.60
CA LYS A 36 -0.91 11.83 -6.61
C LYS A 36 0.60 11.92 -6.49
N MET A 37 1.14 11.96 -5.27
CA MET A 37 2.58 11.96 -5.02
C MET A 37 3.22 10.64 -5.46
N CYS A 38 2.59 9.50 -5.17
CA CYS A 38 3.07 8.19 -5.60
C CYS A 38 3.08 8.05 -7.12
N ASP A 39 2.03 8.54 -7.80
CA ASP A 39 1.93 8.56 -9.26
C ASP A 39 3.00 9.48 -9.87
N PHE A 40 3.17 10.69 -9.33
CA PHE A 40 4.17 11.65 -9.83
C PHE A 40 5.61 11.13 -9.69
N LEU A 41 5.91 10.45 -8.59
CA LEU A 41 7.24 9.86 -8.36
C LEU A 41 7.39 8.47 -9.00
N ASN A 42 6.31 7.91 -9.54
CA ASN A 42 6.23 6.52 -10.00
C ASN A 42 6.75 5.50 -8.97
N THR A 43 6.27 5.61 -7.72
CA THR A 43 6.68 4.73 -6.60
C THR A 43 5.49 4.06 -5.93
N GLY A 44 5.71 2.93 -5.26
CA GLY A 44 4.67 2.19 -4.56
C GLY A 44 4.54 2.66 -3.11
N LEU A 45 3.31 2.94 -2.66
CA LEU A 45 3.04 3.33 -1.28
C LEU A 45 3.05 2.11 -0.34
N LEU A 46 4.04 2.06 0.54
CA LEU A 46 4.08 1.06 1.62
C LEU A 46 3.14 1.44 2.76
N TYR A 47 3.23 2.70 3.18
CA TYR A 47 2.42 3.24 4.28
C TYR A 47 2.38 4.76 4.21
N TYR A 48 1.31 5.39 4.65
CA TYR A 48 1.33 6.80 5.06
C TYR A 48 0.75 6.98 6.46
N SER A 49 1.26 7.98 7.15
CA SER A 49 0.64 8.55 8.33
C SER A 49 0.51 10.05 8.17
N TYR A 50 -0.46 10.62 8.87
CA TYR A 50 -0.60 12.05 8.96
C TYR A 50 -1.00 12.47 10.37
N SER A 51 -0.57 13.66 10.75
CA SER A 51 -0.96 14.31 12.00
C SER A 51 -1.01 15.80 11.76
N ASN A 52 -2.18 16.39 12.00
CA ASN A 52 -2.46 17.80 11.72
C ASN A 52 -2.13 18.14 10.25
N ARG A 53 -1.07 18.94 10.05
CA ARG A 53 -0.61 19.41 8.74
C ARG A 53 0.56 18.61 8.18
N ARG A 54 1.02 17.57 8.88
CA ARG A 54 2.20 16.80 8.50
C ARG A 54 1.78 15.45 7.95
N ILE A 55 2.21 15.16 6.73
CA ILE A 55 2.02 13.88 6.06
C ILE A 55 3.39 13.23 5.92
N THR A 56 3.48 11.96 6.27
CA THR A 56 4.68 11.14 6.09
C THR A 56 4.32 9.92 5.26
N CYS A 57 4.98 9.76 4.12
CA CYS A 57 4.80 8.63 3.23
C CYS A 57 6.06 7.78 3.23
N TYR A 58 5.86 6.47 3.23
CA TYR A 58 6.89 5.46 3.06
C TYR A 58 6.64 4.81 1.69
N THR A 59 7.62 4.91 0.82
CA THR A 59 7.51 4.43 -0.57
C THR A 59 8.67 3.53 -0.94
N SER A 60 8.49 2.68 -1.95
CA SER A 60 9.52 1.78 -2.49
C SER A 60 9.28 1.57 -3.98
N ASP A 61 10.38 1.54 -4.74
CA ASP A 61 10.37 1.26 -6.17
C ASP A 61 10.19 -0.27 -6.36
N MET A 62 10.85 -1.08 -5.54
CA MET A 62 10.66 -2.54 -5.53
C MET A 62 9.21 -2.95 -5.23
N PHE A 63 8.57 -2.24 -4.30
CA PHE A 63 7.16 -2.47 -4.01
C PHE A 63 6.25 -2.06 -5.17
N LYS A 64 6.62 -1.02 -5.93
CA LYS A 64 5.87 -0.58 -7.12
C LYS A 64 5.82 -1.66 -8.18
N GLU A 65 6.96 -2.28 -8.49
CA GLU A 65 7.04 -3.35 -9.49
C GLU A 65 6.13 -4.54 -9.11
N ALA A 66 6.15 -4.92 -7.84
CA ALA A 66 5.29 -6.00 -7.33
C ALA A 66 3.81 -5.59 -7.30
N LEU A 67 3.50 -4.32 -7.00
CA LEU A 67 2.14 -3.77 -7.05
C LEU A 67 1.60 -3.73 -8.49
N ASP A 68 2.44 -3.41 -9.48
CA ASP A 68 2.06 -3.37 -10.89
C ASP A 68 1.75 -4.77 -11.45
N ALA A 69 2.35 -5.81 -10.88
CA ALA A 69 1.99 -7.20 -11.18
C ALA A 69 0.66 -7.63 -10.55
N MET A 70 0.16 -6.93 -9.52
CA MET A 70 -1.10 -7.23 -8.81
C MET A 70 -2.32 -6.65 -9.53
N THR A 71 -2.51 -7.04 -10.78
CA THR A 71 -3.72 -6.73 -11.55
C THR A 71 -4.85 -7.72 -11.26
N LYS A 72 -6.08 -7.37 -11.64
CA LYS A 72 -7.23 -8.26 -11.50
C LYS A 72 -6.99 -9.58 -12.23
N GLY A 73 -7.21 -10.69 -11.54
CA GLY A 73 -6.95 -12.04 -12.02
C GLY A 73 -5.55 -12.56 -11.71
N SER A 74 -4.61 -11.70 -11.30
CA SER A 74 -3.28 -12.13 -10.85
C SER A 74 -3.39 -13.01 -9.61
N GLU A 75 -2.53 -14.02 -9.55
CA GLU A 75 -2.36 -14.88 -8.38
C GLU A 75 -1.42 -14.22 -7.38
N VAL A 76 -1.83 -14.21 -6.12
CA VAL A 76 -1.07 -13.62 -5.01
C VAL A 76 -0.94 -14.65 -3.89
N LEU A 77 0.24 -14.69 -3.28
CA LEU A 77 0.55 -15.61 -2.19
C LEU A 77 0.35 -14.90 -0.86
N HIS A 78 -0.53 -15.42 -0.01
CA HIS A 78 -0.65 -14.90 1.35
C HIS A 78 0.54 -15.41 2.19
N ALA A 79 1.53 -14.55 2.43
CA ALA A 79 2.80 -14.94 3.06
C ALA A 79 2.65 -15.68 4.41
N HIS A 80 1.63 -15.33 5.20
CA HIS A 80 1.41 -15.98 6.51
C HIS A 80 0.75 -17.37 6.43
N TYR A 81 -0.14 -17.59 5.45
CA TYR A 81 -0.96 -18.80 5.37
C TYR A 81 -0.48 -19.76 4.27
N GLY A 82 0.41 -19.32 3.38
CA GLY A 82 0.90 -20.11 2.25
C GLY A 82 -0.17 -20.44 1.21
N VAL A 83 -1.30 -19.73 1.22
CA VAL A 83 -2.41 -19.94 0.28
C VAL A 83 -2.31 -18.98 -0.90
N ILE A 84 -2.66 -19.47 -2.09
CA ILE A 84 -2.73 -18.68 -3.31
C ILE A 84 -4.17 -18.19 -3.47
N GLY A 85 -4.33 -16.90 -3.72
CA GLY A 85 -5.61 -16.28 -4.02
C GLY A 85 -5.55 -15.47 -5.30
N LYS A 86 -6.71 -15.10 -5.84
CA LYS A 86 -6.84 -14.25 -7.03
C LYS A 86 -7.27 -12.85 -6.66
N VAL A 87 -6.58 -11.86 -7.20
CA VAL A 87 -6.98 -10.46 -7.05
C VAL A 87 -8.30 -10.22 -7.80
N VAL A 88 -9.31 -9.72 -7.10
CA VAL A 88 -10.64 -9.42 -7.68
C VAL A 88 -10.90 -7.93 -7.85
N SER A 89 -10.17 -7.07 -7.12
CA SER A 89 -10.26 -5.61 -7.27
C SER A 89 -9.55 -5.13 -8.53
N ASP A 90 -10.13 -4.14 -9.22
CA ASP A 90 -9.52 -3.55 -10.42
C ASP A 90 -8.28 -2.72 -10.09
N ARG A 91 -8.24 -2.06 -8.93
CA ARG A 91 -7.13 -1.21 -8.48
C ARG A 91 -6.87 -1.38 -6.97
N PRO A 92 -5.61 -1.24 -6.53
CA PRO A 92 -5.29 -1.08 -5.12
C PRO A 92 -5.95 0.18 -4.54
N PHE A 93 -6.37 0.12 -3.29
CA PHE A 93 -6.98 1.23 -2.57
C PHE A 93 -6.45 1.30 -1.14
N ILE A 94 -6.56 2.48 -0.54
CA ILE A 94 -5.99 2.73 0.78
C ILE A 94 -6.91 2.21 1.88
N ILE A 95 -6.34 1.42 2.81
CA ILE A 95 -6.95 1.15 4.12
C ILE A 95 -5.91 1.39 5.21
N SER A 96 -6.26 2.23 6.18
CA SER A 96 -5.47 2.44 7.41
C SER A 96 -3.99 2.80 7.18
N GLY A 97 -3.69 3.48 6.07
CA GLY A 97 -2.32 3.85 5.72
C GLY A 97 -1.69 3.02 4.60
N GLU A 98 -2.22 1.83 4.31
CA GLU A 98 -1.60 0.86 3.40
C GLU A 98 -2.39 0.69 2.12
N LEU A 99 -1.71 0.31 1.03
CA LEU A 99 -2.38 -0.16 -0.18
C LEU A 99 -2.86 -1.59 0.01
N CYS A 100 -4.14 -1.79 -0.26
CA CYS A 100 -4.83 -3.06 -0.15
C CYS A 100 -5.54 -3.42 -1.45
N VAL A 101 -5.72 -4.72 -1.66
CA VAL A 101 -6.52 -5.28 -2.76
C VAL A 101 -7.56 -6.25 -2.20
N ARG A 102 -8.62 -6.47 -2.97
CA ARG A 102 -9.54 -7.57 -2.66
C ARG A 102 -9.01 -8.84 -3.29
N VAL A 103 -8.92 -9.89 -2.50
CA VAL A 103 -8.43 -11.21 -2.94
C VAL A 103 -9.49 -12.25 -2.62
N ASP A 104 -9.69 -13.17 -3.56
CA ASP A 104 -10.50 -14.36 -3.41
C ASP A 104 -9.59 -15.59 -3.29
N PHE A 105 -9.68 -16.28 -2.14
CA PHE A 105 -8.93 -17.50 -1.86
C PHE A 105 -9.75 -18.78 -2.12
N GLY A 106 -10.91 -18.66 -2.81
CA GLY A 106 -11.74 -19.81 -3.15
C GLY A 106 -12.39 -20.46 -1.92
N ASP A 107 -12.15 -21.76 -1.73
CA ASP A 107 -12.82 -22.66 -0.76
C ASP A 107 -12.72 -22.22 0.71
N LEU A 108 -11.82 -21.30 1.03
CA LEU A 108 -11.71 -20.65 2.33
C LEU A 108 -12.67 -19.48 2.54
N ASN A 109 -13.72 -19.34 1.73
CA ASN A 109 -14.97 -18.65 2.05
C ASN A 109 -14.88 -17.27 2.72
N LYS A 110 -13.82 -16.50 2.44
CA LYS A 110 -13.68 -15.10 2.81
C LYS A 110 -12.86 -14.41 1.73
N SER A 111 -13.54 -14.05 0.64
CA SER A 111 -13.05 -12.95 -0.17
C SER A 111 -12.93 -11.72 0.74
N GLY A 112 -11.74 -11.17 0.83
CA GLY A 112 -11.37 -10.20 1.85
C GLY A 112 -10.52 -9.10 1.28
N THR A 113 -10.34 -8.05 2.07
CA THR A 113 -9.37 -7.01 1.75
C THR A 113 -8.07 -7.31 2.47
N TYR A 114 -6.99 -7.39 1.71
CA TYR A 114 -5.68 -7.76 2.20
C TYR A 114 -4.67 -6.67 1.82
N SER A 115 -3.73 -6.41 2.73
CA SER A 115 -2.61 -5.51 2.49
C SER A 115 -1.72 -6.08 1.39
N CYS A 116 -1.39 -5.28 0.39
CA CYS A 116 -0.45 -5.67 -0.65
C CYS A 116 0.91 -6.07 -0.06
N MET A 117 1.31 -5.52 1.09
CA MET A 117 2.55 -5.93 1.76
C MET A 117 2.52 -7.37 2.27
N THR A 118 1.34 -7.95 2.53
CA THR A 118 1.18 -9.34 3.03
C THR A 118 1.02 -10.35 1.89
N LEU A 119 0.73 -9.88 0.68
CA LEU A 119 0.42 -10.69 -0.51
C LEU A 119 1.64 -10.96 -1.42
N MET A 120 2.83 -10.55 -0.99
CA MET A 120 4.11 -10.74 -1.65
C MET A 120 5.15 -11.28 -0.69
#